data_AF-A0A662GCB3-F1
#
_entry.id   AF-A0A662GCB3-F1
#
_cell.length_a   1.000
_cell.length_b   1.000
_cell.length_c   1.000
_cell.angle_alpha   90.00
_cell.angle_beta   90.00
_cell.angle_gamma   90.00
#
_symmetry.space_group_name_H-M   'P 1'
#
loop_
_entity.id
_entity.type
_entity.pdbx_description
1 polymer ?
#
loop_
_entity_poly.entity_id
_entity_poly.type
_entity_poly.pdbx_seq_one_letter_code
_entity_poly.pdbx_strand_id
1 'polypeptide(L)'
;MSEGELRFTREEVKILFMLSERPRFIRRLTTKYDVVYRMVVRDIVEIVESPLLKNRKLVRLTDKGREIANMLRIFTERVSESLKT
;
A
#
# COMPACT_ATOMS: atom_id res chain seq x y z
N MET A 1 -3.61 -11.25 -22.87
CA MET A 1 -3.55 -9.84 -22.42
C MET A 1 -2.19 -9.66 -21.75
N SER A 2 -1.36 -8.75 -22.25
CA SER A 2 -0.01 -8.52 -21.73
C SER A 2 -0.08 -8.13 -20.26
N GLU A 3 0.28 -9.07 -19.38
CA GLU A 3 0.52 -8.84 -17.95
C GLU A 3 1.64 -7.80 -17.82
N GLY A 4 1.25 -6.52 -17.76
CA GLY A 4 2.15 -5.48 -17.36
C GLY A 4 2.58 -5.80 -15.93
N GLU A 5 3.81 -6.30 -15.76
CA GLU A 5 4.41 -6.53 -14.46
C GLU A 5 4.08 -5.34 -13.56
N LEU A 6 3.28 -5.58 -12.51
CA LEU A 6 3.02 -4.58 -11.49
C LEU A 6 4.33 -4.32 -10.75
N ARG A 7 5.15 -3.43 -11.31
CA ARG A 7 6.36 -2.94 -10.67
C ARG A 7 5.95 -2.00 -9.56
N PHE A 8 6.48 -2.29 -8.38
CA PHE A 8 6.33 -1.48 -7.18
C PHE A 8 7.66 -0.88 -6.81
N THR A 9 7.68 0.42 -6.52
CA THR A 9 8.86 1.02 -5.91
C THR A 9 8.99 0.60 -4.45
N ARG A 10 10.20 0.72 -3.90
CA ARG A 10 10.44 0.43 -2.47
C ARG A 10 9.51 1.25 -1.56
N GLU A 11 9.25 2.50 -1.92
CA GLU A 11 8.31 3.38 -1.23
C GLU A 11 6.86 2.88 -1.31
N GLU A 12 6.40 2.43 -2.47
CA GLU A 12 5.05 1.86 -2.63
C GLU A 12 4.88 0.59 -1.80
N VAL A 13 5.87 -0.31 -1.81
CA VAL A 13 5.86 -1.52 -0.97
C VAL A 13 5.80 -1.15 0.52
N LYS A 14 6.58 -0.15 0.95
CA LYS A 14 6.54 0.33 2.33
C LYS A 14 5.17 0.88 2.71
N ILE A 15 4.51 1.62 1.82
CA ILE A 15 3.15 2.11 2.05
C ILE A 15 2.16 0.95 2.15
N LEU A 16 2.24 -0.02 1.24
CA LEU A 16 1.38 -1.21 1.25
C LEU A 16 1.46 -1.94 2.58
N PHE A 17 2.66 -2.23 3.08
CA PHE A 17 2.84 -2.91 4.36
C PHE A 17 2.37 -2.07 5.55
N MET A 18 2.62 -0.76 5.54
CA MET A 18 2.10 0.13 6.59
C MET A 18 0.56 0.16 6.63
N LEU A 19 -0.09 0.06 5.47
CA LEU A 19 -1.54 0.12 5.33
C LEU A 19 -2.21 -1.26 5.51
N SER A 20 -1.50 -2.36 5.26
CA SER A 20 -2.00 -3.72 5.52
C SER A 20 -2.20 -4.00 7.00
N GLU A 21 -1.42 -3.36 7.86
CA GLU A 21 -1.62 -3.43 9.32
C GLU A 21 -2.88 -2.67 9.76
N ARG A 22 -3.07 -1.46 9.23
CA ARG A 22 -4.21 -0.58 9.53
C ARG A 22 -4.27 0.63 8.62
N PRO A 23 -5.46 1.22 8.40
CA PRO A 23 -5.59 2.54 7.78
C PRO A 23 -4.77 3.61 8.51
N ARG A 24 -4.20 4.56 7.77
CA ARG A 24 -3.37 5.65 8.33
C ARG A 24 -3.83 7.00 7.84
N PHE A 25 -3.75 8.01 8.70
CA PHE A 25 -3.99 9.39 8.27
C PHE A 25 -3.02 9.78 7.17
N ILE A 26 -3.52 10.49 6.15
CA ILE A 26 -2.70 10.93 5.01
C ILE A 26 -1.49 11.75 5.47
N ARG A 27 -1.63 12.51 6.57
CA ARG A 27 -0.54 13.27 7.19
C ARG A 27 0.61 12.41 7.74
N ARG A 28 0.36 11.13 8.04
CA ARG A 28 1.39 10.18 8.49
C ARG A 28 2.12 9.55 7.29
N LEU A 29 1.63 9.82 6.08
CA LEU A 29 2.22 9.45 4.80
C LEU A 29 2.77 10.69 4.07
N THR A 30 2.88 11.85 4.73
CA THR A 30 3.11 13.19 4.14
C THR A 30 4.31 13.32 3.22
N THR A 31 5.41 12.58 3.46
CA THR A 31 6.56 12.62 2.54
C THR A 31 6.31 11.88 1.23
N LYS A 32 5.09 11.35 1.02
CA LYS A 32 4.75 10.42 -0.05
C LYS A 32 3.40 10.74 -0.71
N TYR A 33 2.94 11.99 -0.69
CA TYR A 33 1.66 12.35 -1.33
C TYR A 33 1.60 11.89 -2.79
N ASP A 34 2.63 12.19 -3.58
CA ASP A 34 2.69 11.79 -4.99
C ASP A 34 2.61 10.27 -5.16
N VAL A 35 3.26 9.52 -4.26
CA VAL A 35 3.22 8.05 -4.27
C VAL A 35 1.81 7.56 -3.93
N VAL A 36 1.18 8.12 -2.88
CA VAL A 36 -0.19 7.77 -2.50
C VAL A 36 -1.15 8.08 -3.65
N TYR A 37 -1.06 9.25 -4.27
CA TYR A 37 -1.91 9.62 -5.41
C TYR A 37 -1.71 8.69 -6.62
N ARG A 38 -0.47 8.31 -6.95
CA ARG A 38 -0.23 7.29 -7.98
C ARG A 38 -0.86 5.94 -7.63
N MET A 39 -0.79 5.54 -6.37
CA MET A 39 -1.43 4.30 -5.90
C MET A 39 -2.97 4.41 -5.93
N VAL A 40 -3.55 5.59 -5.70
CA VAL A 40 -4.99 5.83 -5.89
C VAL A 40 -5.38 5.66 -7.36
N VAL A 41 -4.62 6.27 -8.28
CA VAL A 41 -4.87 6.15 -9.74
C VAL A 41 -4.80 4.69 -10.21
N ARG A 42 -3.99 3.85 -9.56
CA ARG A 42 -3.85 2.42 -9.85
C ARG A 42 -4.88 1.53 -9.14
N ASP A 43 -5.82 2.12 -8.39
CA ASP A 43 -6.84 1.43 -7.59
C ASP A 43 -6.24 0.51 -6.50
N ILE A 44 -5.15 0.95 -5.88
CA ILE A 44 -4.44 0.18 -4.85
C ILE A 44 -4.78 0.70 -3.45
N VAL A 45 -4.98 2.00 -3.32
CA VAL A 45 -5.39 2.64 -2.08
C VAL A 45 -6.53 3.60 -2.35
N GLU A 46 -7.33 3.85 -1.33
CA GLU A 46 -8.39 4.86 -1.37
C GLU A 46 -8.22 5.84 -0.21
N ILE A 47 -8.68 7.07 -0.44
CA ILE A 47 -8.65 8.14 0.55
C ILE A 47 -10.08 8.39 1.01
N VAL A 48 -10.35 8.13 2.29
CA VAL A 48 -11.67 8.24 2.90
C VAL A 48 -11.67 9.29 4.00
N GLU A 49 -12.84 9.87 4.28
CA GLU A 49 -12.99 10.72 5.46
C GLU A 49 -12.93 9.89 6.75
N SER A 50 -12.27 10.44 7.75
CA SER A 50 -12.16 9.80 9.06
C SER A 50 -13.51 9.90 9.79
N PRO A 51 -14.15 8.78 10.16
CA PRO A 51 -15.43 8.82 10.87
C PRO A 51 -15.30 9.46 12.26
N LEU A 52 -14.11 9.41 12.86
CA LEU A 52 -13.83 9.93 14.21
C LEU A 52 -13.33 11.37 14.23
N LEU A 53 -12.83 11.90 13.11
CA LEU A 53 -12.16 13.20 13.07
C LEU A 53 -12.59 13.94 11.81
N LYS A 54 -13.51 14.89 11.97
CA LYS A 54 -13.97 15.77 10.89
C LYS A 54 -12.77 16.44 10.19
N ASN A 55 -12.85 16.58 8.88
CA ASN A 55 -11.83 17.17 8.01
C ASN A 55 -10.46 16.46 8.00
N ARG A 56 -10.37 15.22 8.50
CA ARG A 56 -9.17 14.39 8.36
C ARG A 56 -9.40 13.24 7.41
N LYS A 57 -8.42 13.02 6.53
CA LYS A 57 -8.44 11.93 5.55
C LYS A 57 -7.60 10.75 6.04
N LEU A 58 -8.16 9.56 5.94
CA LEU A 58 -7.49 8.27 6.11
C LEU A 58 -7.18 7.69 4.74
N VAL A 59 -6.06 7.00 4.64
CA VAL A 59 -5.70 6.17 3.50
C VAL A 59 -5.86 4.71 3.95
N ARG A 60 -6.54 3.92 3.15
CA ARG A 60 -6.67 2.47 3.35
C ARG A 60 -6.45 1.72 2.04
N LEU A 61 -6.14 0.43 2.14
CA LEU A 61 -6.04 -0.44 0.96
C LEU A 61 -7.43 -0.67 0.37
N THR A 62 -7.51 -0.68 -0.96
CA THR A 62 -8.66 -1.27 -1.68
C THR A 62 -8.58 -2.80 -1.56
N ASP A 63 -9.57 -3.51 -2.09
CA ASP A 63 -9.53 -4.98 -2.13
C ASP A 63 -8.35 -5.47 -2.98
N LYS A 64 -8.15 -4.87 -4.15
CA LYS A 64 -6.99 -5.08 -5.01
C LYS A 64 -5.68 -4.77 -4.27
N GLY A 65 -5.61 -3.67 -3.53
CA GLY A 65 -4.44 -3.33 -2.72
C GLY A 65 -4.12 -4.34 -1.63
N ARG A 66 -5.15 -4.95 -1.01
CA ARG A 66 -5.00 -6.01 -0.01
C ARG A 66 -4.42 -7.28 -0.62
N GLU A 67 -4.93 -7.70 -1.77
CA GLU A 67 -4.38 -8.87 -2.50
C GLU A 67 -2.91 -8.67 -2.86
N ILE A 68 -2.56 -7.50 -3.38
CA ILE A 68 -1.18 -7.14 -3.71
C ILE A 68 -0.28 -7.17 -2.47
N ALA A 69 -0.72 -6.57 -1.36
CA ALA A 69 0.04 -6.55 -0.12
C ALA A 69 0.30 -7.97 0.42
N ASN A 70 -0.69 -8.86 0.32
CA ASN A 70 -0.56 -10.26 0.72
C ASN A 70 0.43 -11.02 -0.17
N MET A 71 0.33 -10.86 -1.49
CA MET A 71 1.28 -11.48 -2.44
C MET A 71 2.72 -11.03 -2.18
N LEU A 72 2.93 -9.72 -1.99
CA LEU A 72 4.26 -9.17 -1.68
C LEU A 72 4.81 -9.70 -0.36
N ARG A 73 3.97 -9.87 0.67
CA ARG A 73 4.39 -10.41 1.96
C ARG A 73 4.88 -11.86 1.83
N ILE A 74 4.11 -12.71 1.15
CA ILE A 74 4.49 -14.11 0.88
C ILE A 74 5.82 -14.15 0.10
N PHE A 75 5.98 -13.28 -0.89
CA PHE A 75 7.23 -13.21 -1.66
C PHE A 75 8.41 -12.80 -0.79
N THR A 76 8.26 -11.78 0.07
CA THR A 76 9.34 -11.34 0.98
C THR A 76 9.71 -12.39 2.02
N GLU A 77 8.76 -13.16 2.51
CA GLU A 77 9.01 -14.26 3.46
C GLU A 77 9.82 -15.39 2.79
N ARG A 78 9.41 -15.82 1.59
CA ARG A 78 10.14 -16.84 0.80
C ARG A 78 11.57 -16.42 0.48
N VAL A 79 11.76 -15.16 0.06
CA VAL A 79 13.10 -14.62 -0.20
C VAL A 79 13.92 -14.59 1.09
N SER A 80 13.33 -14.17 2.21
CA SER A 80 14.04 -14.18 3.50
C SER A 80 14.45 -15.58 3.95
N GLU A 81 13.68 -16.61 3.65
CA GLU A 81 14.03 -18.00 3.97
C GLU A 81 15.17 -18.50 3.09
N SER A 82 15.12 -18.22 1.79
CA SER A 82 16.17 -18.60 0.84
C SER A 82 17.53 -17.93 1.10
N LEU A 83 17.54 -16.74 1.72
CA LEU A 83 18.77 -16.02 2.09
C LEU A 83 19.37 -16.47 3.43
N LYS A 84 18.65 -17.29 4.20
CA LYS A 84 19.12 -17.86 5.48
C LYS A 84 19.73 -19.25 5.32
N THR A 85 19.67 -19.82 4.12
CA THR A 85 20.28 -21.11 3.74
C THR A 85 21.54 -20.87 2.94
#